data_AF-A0A2S9KCT3-F1
#
_entry.id   AF-A0A2S9KCT3-F1
#
_cell.length_a   1.000
_cell.length_b   1.000
_cell.length_c   1.000
_cell.angle_alpha   90.00
_cell.angle_beta   90.00
_cell.angle_gamma   90.00
#
_symmetry.space_group_name_H-M   'P 1'
#
loop_
_entity.id
_entity.type
_entity.pdbx_description
1 polymer ?
#
loop_
_entity_poly.entity_id
_entity_poly.type
_entity_poly.pdbx_seq_one_letter_code
_entity_poly.pdbx_strand_id
1 'polypeptide(L)'
;MTLKAPELLLPAGSLDKMRAAYDFGADAIYAGQPRYSLRARNNEFRLEQIEIGIREAHARGKKFFVTSNLLPHNDKVRTYMRDIAPVIAMKPDALIMADPGLIMMMREQYPEMAIHLSVQANTVNYAAVKFWQKMGVARIILSRELSLDEIEKIRQECPDMELEVFVHGALCIAYSGRCLLSGYFNRRDPNQGTCTNACRWNYAAQETATDPNTGEAIAIKMEQGFNFNQAQEEAESSFAACGGGERHPKADQVYLIEEAGRPGQLMPIMEDEHGTYIMNSKDLRAIEHVQRLAEIGVDSLKIEGRTKSLYYVARTAQIYRQAIDDAVAGRQFNPLLITELEGLANRGYTSGFLERRPSQDYQNYETGHSLVGHSHYVGDVLNAADGWAEVVVKNKFSVGDQIQVIHPSGNHVIELKEMQKMDGEAIGVAPGSPLHVRIPLPEQYNGALLARLIPAAVA
;
A
#
# COMPACT_ATOMS: atom_id res chain seq x y z
N MET A 1 21.48 -25.74 5.95
CA MET A 1 21.89 -24.45 5.35
C MET A 1 21.18 -23.36 6.12
N THR A 2 21.88 -22.31 6.54
CA THR A 2 21.24 -21.14 7.16
C THR A 2 20.47 -20.38 6.07
N LEU A 3 19.18 -20.15 6.29
CA LEU A 3 18.32 -19.40 5.36
C LEU A 3 18.86 -17.97 5.21
N LYS A 4 18.93 -17.47 3.97
CA LYS A 4 19.25 -16.06 3.71
C LYS A 4 18.02 -15.23 4.09
N ALA A 5 18.19 -14.25 4.96
CA ALA A 5 17.11 -13.33 5.30
C ALA A 5 16.73 -12.49 4.07
N PRO A 6 15.47 -12.49 3.62
CA PRO A 6 15.03 -11.57 2.58
C PRO A 6 15.05 -10.13 3.07
N GLU A 7 15.34 -9.20 2.18
CA GLU A 7 15.24 -7.76 2.41
C GLU A 7 13.78 -7.39 2.68
N LEU A 8 13.51 -6.63 3.76
CA LEU A 8 12.16 -6.08 4.01
C LEU A 8 12.06 -4.68 3.43
N LEU A 9 11.27 -4.54 2.36
CA LEU A 9 11.06 -3.28 1.65
C LEU A 9 9.70 -2.67 1.98
N LEU A 10 9.70 -1.46 2.55
CA LEU A 10 8.48 -0.71 2.89
C LEU A 10 8.25 0.54 2.02
N PRO A 11 6.99 0.97 1.83
CA PRO A 11 6.69 2.23 1.19
C PRO A 11 6.94 3.41 2.14
N ALA A 12 7.52 4.50 1.61
CA ALA A 12 7.57 5.79 2.29
C ALA A 12 6.73 6.82 1.53
N GLY A 13 5.68 7.34 2.19
CA GLY A 13 4.89 8.47 1.68
C GLY A 13 5.37 9.85 2.17
N SER A 14 6.15 9.87 3.25
CA SER A 14 6.78 11.05 3.87
C SER A 14 8.09 10.64 4.57
N LEU A 15 8.89 11.63 5.00
CA LEU A 15 10.12 11.37 5.77
C LEU A 15 9.84 10.72 7.12
N ASP A 16 8.74 11.07 7.79
CA ASP A 16 8.42 10.46 9.09
C ASP A 16 8.03 8.99 8.95
N LYS A 17 7.27 8.64 7.89
CA LYS A 17 6.99 7.24 7.57
C LYS A 17 8.25 6.47 7.20
N MET A 18 9.20 7.10 6.51
CA MET A 18 10.50 6.51 6.19
C MET A 18 11.29 6.18 7.45
N ARG A 19 11.43 7.16 8.36
CA ARG A 19 12.17 6.99 9.64
C ARG A 19 11.54 5.88 10.47
N ALA A 20 10.22 5.91 10.64
CA ALA A 20 9.50 4.86 11.35
C ALA A 20 9.67 3.48 10.69
N ALA A 21 9.63 3.37 9.36
CA ALA A 21 9.88 2.10 8.69
C ALA A 21 11.25 1.53 9.09
N TYR A 22 12.30 2.35 9.10
CA TYR A 22 13.63 1.92 9.53
C TYR A 22 13.69 1.57 11.02
N ASP A 23 13.10 2.39 11.88
CA ASP A 23 13.10 2.20 13.34
C ASP A 23 12.40 0.87 13.69
N PHE A 24 11.36 0.49 12.96
CA PHE A 24 10.61 -0.76 13.15
C PHE A 24 11.10 -1.93 12.28
N GLY A 25 12.27 -1.81 11.64
CA GLY A 25 12.99 -2.97 11.09
C GLY A 25 12.97 -3.12 9.56
N ALA A 26 12.58 -2.11 8.78
CA ALA A 26 12.80 -2.12 7.33
C ALA A 26 14.31 -2.14 7.00
N ASP A 27 14.69 -2.84 5.93
CA ASP A 27 16.06 -2.78 5.37
C ASP A 27 16.17 -1.70 4.29
N ALA A 28 15.08 -1.51 3.57
CA ALA A 28 14.95 -0.58 2.47
C ALA A 28 13.58 0.09 2.48
N ILE A 29 13.51 1.28 1.89
CA ILE A 29 12.25 1.94 1.58
C ILE A 29 12.15 2.27 0.10
N TYR A 30 10.94 2.50 -0.40
CA TYR A 30 10.73 3.12 -1.69
C TYR A 30 9.85 4.37 -1.63
N ALA A 31 10.26 5.45 -2.31
CA ALA A 31 9.55 6.71 -2.39
C ALA A 31 9.23 7.11 -3.85
N GLY A 32 8.21 7.95 -4.05
CA GLY A 32 7.81 8.42 -5.37
C GLY A 32 8.73 9.49 -5.94
N GLN A 33 9.22 9.33 -7.18
CA GLN A 33 9.69 10.49 -7.93
C GLN A 33 8.49 11.38 -8.29
N PRO A 34 8.57 12.70 -8.06
CA PRO A 34 7.58 13.64 -8.60
C PRO A 34 7.36 13.43 -10.10
N ARG A 35 6.12 13.59 -10.58
CA ARG A 35 5.71 13.52 -12.01
C ARG A 35 5.80 12.14 -12.70
N TYR A 36 6.69 11.26 -12.26
CA TYR A 36 7.04 9.98 -12.92
C TYR A 36 6.72 8.73 -12.09
N SER A 37 6.13 8.89 -10.90
CA SER A 37 5.59 7.80 -10.10
C SER A 37 4.08 7.65 -10.26
N LEU A 38 3.57 6.41 -10.26
CA LEU A 38 2.13 6.11 -10.31
C LEU A 38 1.30 6.72 -9.17
N ARG A 39 1.94 7.10 -8.05
CA ARG A 39 1.28 7.70 -6.88
C ARG A 39 1.86 9.06 -6.55
N ALA A 40 2.31 9.81 -7.55
CA ALA A 40 2.94 11.11 -7.36
C ALA A 40 2.05 12.14 -6.62
N ARG A 41 0.72 12.02 -6.74
CA ARG A 41 -0.25 12.92 -6.08
C ARG A 41 -0.39 12.69 -4.56
N ASN A 42 -0.13 11.47 -4.08
CA ASN A 42 -0.24 11.09 -2.66
C ASN A 42 1.14 10.86 -2.04
N ASN A 43 2.09 11.74 -2.36
CA ASN A 43 3.51 11.61 -2.05
C ASN A 43 4.04 12.98 -1.59
N GLU A 44 4.56 13.05 -0.37
CA GLU A 44 5.14 14.30 0.17
C GLU A 44 6.59 14.50 -0.29
N PHE A 45 7.19 13.51 -0.93
CA PHE A 45 8.56 13.57 -1.43
C PHE A 45 8.69 14.47 -2.67
N ARG A 46 9.21 15.68 -2.49
CA ARG A 46 9.83 16.49 -3.55
C ARG A 46 11.34 16.22 -3.58
N LEU A 47 12.07 16.86 -4.50
CA LEU A 47 13.51 16.65 -4.67
C LEU A 47 14.29 16.85 -3.37
N GLU A 48 13.95 17.88 -2.59
CA GLU A 48 14.58 18.16 -1.28
C GLU A 48 14.36 17.02 -0.28
N GLN A 49 13.14 16.50 -0.18
CA GLN A 49 12.85 15.38 0.73
C GLN A 49 13.50 14.08 0.25
N ILE A 50 13.65 13.86 -1.06
CA ILE A 50 14.37 12.71 -1.60
C ILE A 50 15.85 12.78 -1.20
N GLU A 51 16.48 13.94 -1.35
CA GLU A 51 17.88 14.13 -0.94
C GLU A 51 18.07 13.89 0.57
N ILE A 52 17.21 14.46 1.41
CA ILE A 52 17.21 14.22 2.86
C ILE A 52 17.04 12.72 3.14
N GLY A 53 16.08 12.08 2.48
CA GLY A 53 15.74 10.68 2.68
C GLY A 53 16.89 9.74 2.33
N ILE A 54 17.54 9.94 1.18
CA ILE A 54 18.70 9.14 0.76
C ILE A 54 19.85 9.29 1.76
N ARG A 55 20.17 10.54 2.15
CA ARG A 55 21.24 10.81 3.12
C ARG A 55 20.97 10.14 4.47
N GLU A 56 19.75 10.25 4.99
CA GLU A 56 19.37 9.63 6.26
C GLU A 56 19.38 8.10 6.19
N ALA A 57 18.93 7.52 5.08
CA ALA A 57 19.00 6.08 4.85
C ALA A 57 20.45 5.59 4.88
N HIS A 58 21.33 6.22 4.12
CA HIS A 58 22.76 5.85 4.06
C HIS A 58 23.46 6.04 5.40
N ALA A 59 23.16 7.11 6.14
CA ALA A 59 23.70 7.32 7.49
C ALA A 59 23.30 6.22 8.48
N ARG A 60 22.14 5.58 8.25
CA ARG A 60 21.63 4.44 9.04
C ARG A 60 22.09 3.08 8.50
N GLY A 61 22.85 3.03 7.40
CA GLY A 61 23.22 1.79 6.72
C GLY A 61 22.03 1.08 6.06
N LYS A 62 20.98 1.83 5.71
CA LYS A 62 19.75 1.37 5.06
C LYS A 62 19.67 1.85 3.62
N LYS A 63 18.81 1.23 2.81
CA LYS A 63 18.67 1.53 1.38
C LYS A 63 17.46 2.43 1.09
N PHE A 64 17.60 3.27 0.06
CA PHE A 64 16.55 4.15 -0.44
C PHE A 64 16.34 3.96 -1.94
N PHE A 65 15.16 3.46 -2.34
CA PHE A 65 14.78 3.27 -3.74
C PHE A 65 13.84 4.36 -4.21
N VAL A 66 14.01 4.84 -5.45
CA VAL A 66 13.12 5.84 -6.05
C VAL A 66 12.25 5.21 -7.13
N THR A 67 10.93 5.34 -7.01
CA THR A 67 10.00 4.85 -8.02
C THR A 67 9.80 5.86 -9.15
N SER A 68 10.19 5.44 -10.36
CA SER A 68 9.98 6.09 -11.65
C SER A 68 9.23 5.13 -12.57
N ASN A 69 8.08 4.65 -12.10
CA ASN A 69 7.42 3.45 -12.63
C ASN A 69 6.24 3.73 -13.55
N LEU A 70 5.96 4.97 -13.93
CA LEU A 70 4.93 5.28 -14.92
C LEU A 70 5.23 4.63 -16.30
N LEU A 71 4.18 4.33 -17.07
CA LEU A 71 4.24 4.16 -18.52
C LEU A 71 3.90 5.51 -19.19
N PRO A 72 4.90 6.30 -19.59
CA PRO A 72 4.67 7.67 -20.07
C PRO A 72 4.13 7.72 -21.50
N HIS A 73 3.31 8.72 -21.80
CA HIS A 73 3.12 9.19 -23.18
C HIS A 73 4.30 10.08 -23.61
N ASN A 74 4.43 10.32 -24.92
CA ASN A 74 5.59 10.97 -25.56
C ASN A 74 6.06 12.27 -24.88
N ASP A 75 5.15 13.08 -24.35
CA ASP A 75 5.47 14.35 -23.70
C ASP A 75 6.34 14.18 -22.44
N LYS A 76 6.06 13.13 -21.67
CA LYS A 76 6.85 12.79 -20.48
C LYS A 76 8.19 12.18 -20.87
N VAL A 77 8.25 11.40 -21.96
CA VAL A 77 9.50 10.85 -22.52
C VAL A 77 10.47 11.99 -22.87
N ARG A 78 10.01 13.03 -23.57
CA ARG A 78 10.83 14.18 -23.99
C ARG A 78 11.53 14.91 -22.84
N THR A 79 10.94 14.87 -21.65
CA THR A 79 11.45 15.60 -20.47
C THR A 79 12.12 14.71 -19.44
N TYR A 80 12.08 13.39 -19.62
CA TYR A 80 12.48 12.43 -18.60
C TYR A 80 13.94 12.56 -18.17
N MET A 81 14.89 12.58 -19.11
CA MET A 81 16.32 12.60 -18.78
C MET A 81 16.75 13.87 -18.04
N ARG A 82 16.11 15.01 -18.36
CA ARG A 82 16.32 16.27 -17.63
C ARG A 82 15.81 16.16 -16.20
N ASP A 83 14.64 15.58 -16.02
CA ASP A 83 13.95 15.56 -14.72
C ASP A 83 14.49 14.46 -13.77
N ILE A 84 15.07 13.37 -14.29
CA ILE A 84 15.69 12.31 -13.49
C ILE A 84 17.13 12.66 -13.07
N ALA A 85 17.84 13.50 -13.83
CA ALA A 85 19.26 13.81 -13.57
C ALA A 85 19.55 14.32 -12.14
N PRO A 86 18.75 15.22 -11.54
CA PRO A 86 18.95 15.62 -10.14
C PRO A 86 18.82 14.45 -9.16
N VAL A 87 17.89 13.53 -9.41
CA VAL A 87 17.70 12.33 -8.58
C VAL A 87 18.90 11.39 -8.69
N ILE A 88 19.45 11.21 -9.89
CA ILE A 88 20.67 10.40 -10.08
C ILE A 88 21.86 11.00 -9.34
N ALA A 89 21.99 12.33 -9.36
CA ALA A 89 23.06 13.02 -8.63
C ALA A 89 22.99 12.80 -7.12
N MET A 90 21.78 12.58 -6.57
CA MET A 90 21.56 12.22 -5.16
C MET A 90 21.95 10.76 -4.84
N LYS A 91 22.22 9.92 -5.85
CA LYS A 91 22.68 8.52 -5.73
C LYS A 91 21.74 7.62 -4.91
N PRO A 92 20.46 7.45 -5.30
CA PRO A 92 19.61 6.42 -4.71
C PRO A 92 20.22 5.03 -4.96
N ASP A 93 19.88 4.06 -4.11
CA ASP A 93 20.41 2.69 -4.23
C ASP A 93 19.85 1.95 -5.46
N ALA A 94 18.64 2.29 -5.90
CA ALA A 94 18.04 1.80 -7.14
C ALA A 94 16.87 2.68 -7.60
N LEU A 95 16.56 2.59 -8.90
CA LEU A 95 15.30 3.06 -9.47
C LEU A 95 14.33 1.89 -9.68
N ILE A 96 13.06 2.07 -9.30
CA ILE A 96 11.99 1.14 -9.65
C ILE A 96 11.27 1.65 -10.90
N MET A 97 11.41 0.95 -12.03
CA MET A 97 10.95 1.40 -13.36
C MET A 97 10.06 0.36 -14.06
N ALA A 98 9.19 0.78 -14.97
CA ALA A 98 8.29 -0.13 -15.69
C ALA A 98 8.44 -0.06 -17.21
N ASP A 99 8.62 1.15 -17.75
CA ASP A 99 8.60 1.38 -19.19
C ASP A 99 9.90 0.91 -19.87
N PRO A 100 9.84 0.02 -20.88
CA PRO A 100 11.02 -0.46 -21.59
C PRO A 100 11.83 0.67 -22.26
N GLY A 101 11.16 1.70 -22.79
CA GLY A 101 11.81 2.82 -23.46
C GLY A 101 12.60 3.69 -22.50
N LEU A 102 12.00 4.06 -21.36
CA LEU A 102 12.71 4.77 -20.30
C LEU A 102 13.85 3.94 -19.70
N ILE A 103 13.66 2.63 -19.51
CA ILE A 103 14.72 1.73 -19.04
C ILE A 103 15.90 1.75 -20.02
N MET A 104 15.64 1.60 -21.32
CA MET A 104 16.68 1.69 -22.35
C MET A 104 17.45 3.02 -22.27
N MET A 105 16.75 4.15 -22.21
CA MET A 105 17.37 5.48 -22.07
C MET A 105 18.23 5.60 -20.79
N MET A 106 17.76 5.04 -19.67
CA MET A 106 18.53 5.02 -18.41
C MET A 106 19.77 4.13 -18.51
N ARG A 107 19.67 2.96 -19.15
CA ARG A 107 20.82 2.06 -19.35
C ARG A 107 21.87 2.69 -20.26
N GLU A 108 21.47 3.48 -21.25
CA GLU A 108 22.38 4.20 -22.14
C GLU A 108 23.11 5.35 -21.42
N GLN A 109 22.39 6.16 -20.63
CA GLN A 109 22.98 7.36 -20.02
C GLN A 109 23.58 7.13 -18.62
N TYR A 110 23.03 6.19 -17.84
CA TYR A 110 23.42 5.90 -16.46
C TYR A 110 23.53 4.38 -16.21
N PRO A 111 24.46 3.67 -16.88
CA PRO A 111 24.58 2.21 -16.81
C PRO A 111 24.90 1.65 -15.41
N GLU A 112 25.43 2.47 -14.51
CA GLU A 112 25.73 2.07 -13.12
C GLU A 112 24.50 2.14 -12.20
N MET A 113 23.44 2.86 -12.58
CA MET A 113 22.23 2.96 -11.77
C MET A 113 21.48 1.63 -11.79
N ALA A 114 21.32 1.00 -10.63
CA ALA A 114 20.56 -0.23 -10.49
C ALA A 114 19.08 0.02 -10.82
N ILE A 115 18.50 -0.85 -11.65
CA ILE A 115 17.09 -0.80 -12.03
C ILE A 115 16.39 -2.03 -11.48
N HIS A 116 15.34 -1.81 -10.69
CA HIS A 116 14.39 -2.82 -10.25
C HIS A 116 13.14 -2.72 -11.13
N LEU A 117 12.73 -3.81 -11.77
CA LEU A 117 11.57 -3.82 -12.64
C LEU A 117 10.28 -3.83 -11.80
N SER A 118 9.48 -2.79 -11.96
CA SER A 118 8.16 -2.61 -11.37
C SER A 118 7.20 -3.73 -11.78
N VAL A 119 6.34 -4.14 -10.84
CA VAL A 119 5.21 -5.05 -11.10
C VAL A 119 4.29 -4.58 -12.23
N GLN A 120 4.31 -3.29 -12.57
CA GLN A 120 3.60 -2.75 -13.73
C GLN A 120 4.04 -3.35 -15.07
N ALA A 121 5.26 -3.90 -15.16
CA ALA A 121 5.74 -4.64 -16.32
C ALA A 121 5.18 -6.09 -16.40
N ASN A 122 4.43 -6.54 -15.38
CA ASN A 122 3.65 -7.77 -15.39
C ASN A 122 4.47 -9.04 -15.71
N THR A 123 5.54 -9.27 -14.94
CA THR A 123 6.43 -10.41 -15.15
C THR A 123 5.91 -11.65 -14.42
N VAL A 124 5.33 -12.58 -15.17
CA VAL A 124 4.63 -13.79 -14.68
C VAL A 124 5.32 -15.12 -15.02
N ASN A 125 6.48 -15.11 -15.68
CA ASN A 125 7.17 -16.35 -16.06
C ASN A 125 8.69 -16.16 -16.17
N TYR A 126 9.43 -17.27 -16.12
CA TYR A 126 10.89 -17.29 -16.13
C TYR A 126 11.50 -16.74 -17.44
N ALA A 127 10.80 -16.90 -18.58
CA ALA A 127 11.30 -16.42 -19.87
C ALA A 127 11.31 -14.88 -19.93
N ALA A 128 10.26 -14.25 -19.39
CA ALA A 128 10.20 -12.80 -19.21
C ALA A 128 11.26 -12.30 -18.21
N VAL A 129 11.51 -13.04 -17.12
CA VAL A 129 12.63 -12.74 -16.21
C VAL A 129 13.97 -12.75 -16.94
N LYS A 130 14.27 -13.82 -17.70
CA LYS A 130 15.50 -13.93 -18.51
C LYS A 130 15.62 -12.83 -19.57
N PHE A 131 14.50 -12.37 -20.14
CA PHE A 131 14.49 -11.23 -21.06
C PHE A 131 14.96 -9.96 -20.36
N TRP A 132 14.34 -9.62 -19.22
CA TRP A 132 14.69 -8.40 -18.47
C TRP A 132 16.11 -8.45 -17.88
N GLN A 133 16.58 -9.65 -17.50
CA GLN A 133 17.97 -9.87 -17.12
C GLN A 133 18.94 -9.44 -18.22
N LYS A 134 18.68 -9.84 -19.48
CA LYS A 134 19.50 -9.43 -20.63
C LYS A 134 19.47 -7.93 -20.89
N MET A 135 18.40 -7.24 -20.49
CA MET A 135 18.27 -5.79 -20.59
C MET A 135 19.00 -5.05 -19.45
N GLY A 136 19.69 -5.77 -18.55
CA GLY A 136 20.49 -5.18 -17.48
C GLY A 136 19.69 -4.76 -16.24
N VAL A 137 18.50 -5.32 -16.06
CA VAL A 137 17.72 -5.16 -14.83
C VAL A 137 18.36 -5.98 -13.70
N ALA A 138 18.48 -5.40 -12.52
CA ALA A 138 19.13 -6.02 -11.36
C ALA A 138 18.16 -6.87 -10.51
N ARG A 139 16.88 -6.48 -10.46
CA ARG A 139 15.84 -7.15 -9.65
C ARG A 139 14.50 -7.12 -10.36
N ILE A 140 13.74 -8.22 -10.29
CA ILE A 140 12.37 -8.30 -10.80
C ILE A 140 11.37 -8.31 -9.65
N ILE A 141 10.48 -7.33 -9.65
CA ILE A 141 9.29 -7.34 -8.78
C ILE A 141 8.24 -8.18 -9.48
N LEU A 142 8.07 -9.40 -8.99
CA LEU A 142 7.18 -10.38 -9.59
C LEU A 142 5.72 -9.95 -9.49
N SER A 143 4.94 -10.45 -10.45
CA SER A 143 3.50 -10.25 -10.48
C SER A 143 2.83 -10.78 -9.22
N ARG A 144 1.82 -10.06 -8.71
CA ARG A 144 1.00 -10.46 -7.55
C ARG A 144 0.07 -11.63 -7.84
N GLU A 145 0.03 -12.06 -9.10
CA GLU A 145 -0.82 -13.12 -9.64
C GLU A 145 -0.16 -14.51 -9.61
N LEU A 146 1.09 -14.63 -9.13
CA LEU A 146 1.82 -15.89 -9.10
C LEU A 146 1.55 -16.65 -7.80
N SER A 147 1.37 -17.96 -7.92
CA SER A 147 1.40 -18.89 -6.77
C SER A 147 2.81 -19.14 -6.27
N LEU A 148 2.94 -19.65 -5.04
CA LEU A 148 4.23 -20.03 -4.46
C LEU A 148 5.00 -21.03 -5.35
N ASP A 149 4.31 -22.02 -5.92
CA ASP A 149 4.92 -23.01 -6.83
C ASP A 149 5.44 -22.36 -8.13
N GLU A 150 4.72 -21.38 -8.65
CA GLU A 150 5.13 -20.63 -9.84
C GLU A 150 6.35 -19.74 -9.54
N ILE A 151 6.37 -19.09 -8.38
CA ILE A 151 7.52 -18.30 -7.91
C ILE A 151 8.74 -19.20 -7.72
N GLU A 152 8.58 -20.37 -7.08
CA GLU A 152 9.64 -21.35 -6.89
C GLU A 152 10.21 -21.82 -8.23
N LYS A 153 9.35 -22.12 -9.20
CA LYS A 153 9.79 -22.47 -10.56
C LYS A 153 10.57 -21.35 -11.24
N ILE A 154 10.11 -20.10 -11.13
CA ILE A 154 10.81 -18.94 -11.70
C ILE A 154 12.20 -18.79 -11.07
N ARG A 155 12.29 -18.92 -9.74
CA ARG A 155 13.53 -18.85 -8.98
C ARG A 155 14.53 -19.92 -9.41
N GLN A 156 14.09 -21.17 -9.55
CA GLN A 156 14.93 -22.29 -9.98
C GLN A 156 15.44 -22.10 -11.42
N GLU A 157 14.61 -21.57 -12.32
CA GLU A 157 14.97 -21.29 -13.70
C GLU A 157 15.91 -20.08 -13.87
N CYS A 158 15.92 -19.17 -12.90
CA CYS A 158 16.66 -17.91 -12.96
C CYS A 158 17.48 -17.68 -11.69
N PRO A 159 18.40 -18.58 -11.28
CA PRO A 159 19.06 -18.56 -9.95
C PRO A 159 19.95 -17.33 -9.69
N ASP A 160 20.37 -16.62 -10.74
CA ASP A 160 21.26 -15.46 -10.63
C ASP A 160 20.53 -14.11 -10.63
N MET A 161 19.19 -14.09 -10.71
CA MET A 161 18.38 -12.87 -10.73
C MET A 161 17.78 -12.57 -9.36
N GLU A 162 17.78 -11.32 -8.89
CA GLU A 162 17.04 -11.00 -7.66
C GLU A 162 15.53 -10.99 -7.90
N LEU A 163 14.77 -11.64 -7.01
CA LEU A 163 13.30 -11.68 -7.07
C LEU A 163 12.70 -10.96 -5.86
N GLU A 164 11.70 -10.10 -6.10
CA GLU A 164 10.94 -9.38 -5.09
C GLU A 164 9.45 -9.75 -5.19
N VAL A 165 8.84 -10.10 -4.05
CA VAL A 165 7.43 -10.56 -3.98
C VAL A 165 6.66 -9.66 -3.01
N PHE A 166 5.48 -9.22 -3.40
CA PHE A 166 4.57 -8.53 -2.49
C PHE A 166 3.99 -9.52 -1.48
N VAL A 167 3.98 -9.14 -0.21
CA VAL A 167 3.45 -9.96 0.89
C VAL A 167 2.31 -9.29 1.65
N HIS A 168 2.12 -7.98 1.48
CA HIS A 168 1.08 -7.25 2.20
C HIS A 168 0.59 -6.02 1.46
N GLY A 169 -0.65 -5.61 1.72
CA GLY A 169 -1.26 -4.37 1.22
C GLY A 169 -2.23 -4.58 0.06
N ALA A 170 -2.71 -3.50 -0.57
CA ALA A 170 -3.86 -3.58 -1.47
C ALA A 170 -3.61 -4.48 -2.70
N LEU A 171 -4.52 -5.42 -2.98
CA LEU A 171 -4.53 -6.14 -4.26
C LEU A 171 -5.24 -5.29 -5.31
N CYS A 172 -4.75 -5.27 -6.54
CA CYS A 172 -5.42 -4.56 -7.63
C CYS A 172 -6.32 -5.51 -8.43
N ILE A 173 -7.48 -5.03 -8.88
CA ILE A 173 -8.39 -5.73 -9.79
C ILE A 173 -7.96 -5.54 -11.26
N ALA A 174 -6.71 -5.18 -11.53
CA ALA A 174 -6.25 -4.87 -12.88
C ALA A 174 -4.98 -5.64 -13.22
N TYR A 175 -5.14 -6.71 -14.00
CA TYR A 175 -4.06 -7.19 -14.85
C TYR A 175 -3.98 -6.21 -16.01
N SER A 176 -2.82 -5.57 -16.21
CA SER A 176 -2.57 -4.70 -17.38
C SER A 176 -2.84 -5.49 -18.67
N GLY A 177 -4.02 -5.27 -19.27
CA GLY A 177 -4.52 -6.00 -20.44
C GLY A 177 -5.40 -7.24 -20.20
N ARG A 178 -5.72 -7.64 -18.95
CA ARG A 178 -6.64 -8.77 -18.68
C ARG A 178 -7.72 -8.39 -17.68
N CYS A 179 -8.95 -8.58 -18.12
CA CYS A 179 -10.16 -8.05 -17.50
C CYS A 179 -10.61 -8.88 -16.28
N LEU A 180 -10.26 -8.52 -15.05
CA LEU A 180 -10.76 -9.22 -13.85
C LEU A 180 -12.28 -9.11 -13.65
N LEU A 181 -12.96 -8.21 -14.37
CA LEU A 181 -14.42 -8.07 -14.32
C LEU A 181 -15.13 -9.38 -14.68
N SER A 182 -14.66 -10.12 -15.69
CA SER A 182 -15.31 -11.37 -16.10
C SER A 182 -15.16 -12.46 -15.03
N GLY A 183 -13.99 -12.54 -14.38
CA GLY A 183 -13.75 -13.41 -13.24
C GLY A 183 -14.63 -13.04 -12.04
N TYR A 184 -14.77 -11.75 -11.76
CA TYR A 184 -15.59 -11.23 -10.67
C TYR A 184 -17.09 -11.48 -10.88
N PHE A 185 -17.60 -11.15 -12.07
CA PHE A 185 -19.03 -11.24 -12.34
C PHE A 185 -19.51 -12.65 -12.63
N ASN A 186 -18.66 -13.50 -13.21
CA ASN A 186 -19.10 -14.79 -13.77
C ASN A 186 -18.28 -15.98 -13.32
N ARG A 187 -17.26 -15.78 -12.45
CA ARG A 187 -16.34 -16.83 -12.00
C ARG A 187 -15.64 -17.54 -13.17
N ARG A 188 -15.45 -16.83 -14.28
CA ARG A 188 -14.82 -17.31 -15.51
C ARG A 188 -13.49 -16.63 -15.74
N ASP A 189 -12.44 -17.40 -16.03
CA ASP A 189 -11.10 -16.87 -16.25
C ASP A 189 -11.02 -16.17 -17.62
N PRO A 190 -10.95 -14.83 -17.65
CA PRO A 190 -10.88 -14.07 -18.90
C PRO A 190 -9.54 -14.29 -19.62
N ASN A 191 -8.51 -14.73 -18.91
CA ASN A 191 -7.20 -15.05 -19.47
C ASN A 191 -7.17 -16.41 -20.19
N GLN A 192 -8.21 -17.24 -20.04
CA GLN A 192 -8.38 -18.52 -20.74
C GLN A 192 -9.36 -18.41 -21.92
N GLY A 193 -9.64 -17.19 -22.39
CA GLY A 193 -10.58 -16.96 -23.50
C GLY A 193 -12.06 -17.11 -23.13
N THR A 194 -12.40 -17.20 -21.84
CA THR A 194 -13.79 -17.35 -21.38
C THR A 194 -14.46 -16.02 -21.00
N CYS A 195 -13.96 -14.91 -21.57
CA CYS A 195 -14.46 -13.55 -21.32
C CYS A 195 -15.96 -13.44 -21.62
N THR A 196 -16.69 -12.88 -20.67
CA THR A 196 -18.15 -12.67 -20.74
C THR A 196 -18.54 -11.25 -21.15
N ASN A 197 -17.57 -10.41 -21.48
CA ASN A 197 -17.76 -9.00 -21.78
C ASN A 197 -18.48 -8.23 -20.66
N ALA A 198 -18.15 -8.52 -19.39
CA ALA A 198 -18.78 -7.88 -18.24
C ALA A 198 -18.66 -6.35 -18.26
N CYS A 199 -17.63 -5.78 -18.90
CA CYS A 199 -17.51 -4.34 -19.14
C CYS A 199 -18.61 -3.75 -20.04
N ARG A 200 -19.37 -4.57 -20.78
CA ARG A 200 -20.46 -4.15 -21.68
C ARG A 200 -21.85 -4.34 -21.07
N TRP A 201 -21.92 -4.82 -19.83
CA TRP A 201 -23.19 -5.01 -19.16
C TRP A 201 -23.80 -3.68 -18.76
N ASN A 202 -25.09 -3.67 -18.48
CA ASN A 202 -25.77 -2.45 -18.11
C ASN A 202 -25.48 -2.13 -16.63
N TYR A 203 -24.83 -1.00 -16.39
CA TYR A 203 -24.53 -0.49 -15.05
C TYR A 203 -25.27 0.83 -14.83
N ALA A 204 -25.92 0.96 -13.67
CA ALA A 204 -26.52 2.22 -13.25
C ALA A 204 -25.56 2.94 -12.29
N ALA A 205 -25.24 4.20 -12.58
CA ALA A 205 -24.51 5.06 -11.66
C ALA A 205 -25.46 5.67 -10.63
N GLN A 206 -24.99 5.79 -9.40
CA GLN A 206 -25.68 6.44 -8.29
C GLN A 206 -24.77 7.55 -7.73
N GLU A 207 -25.35 8.72 -7.46
CA GLU A 207 -24.67 9.77 -6.69
C GLU A 207 -24.40 9.28 -5.28
N THR A 208 -23.41 9.86 -4.62
CA THR A 208 -23.03 9.43 -3.28
C THR A 208 -23.02 10.59 -2.30
N ALA A 209 -23.46 10.32 -1.07
CA ALA A 209 -23.19 11.15 0.08
C ALA A 209 -22.12 10.48 0.93
N THR A 210 -21.35 11.26 1.67
CA THR A 210 -20.40 10.72 2.64
C THR A 210 -21.13 10.42 3.94
N ASP A 211 -21.06 9.19 4.42
CA ASP A 211 -21.51 8.80 5.75
C ASP A 211 -20.74 9.64 6.79
N PRO A 212 -21.43 10.44 7.61
CA PRO A 212 -20.76 11.32 8.57
C PRO A 212 -20.06 10.57 9.71
N ASN A 213 -20.34 9.28 9.91
CA ASN A 213 -19.75 8.44 10.95
C ASN A 213 -18.63 7.54 10.41
N THR A 214 -18.76 7.03 9.18
CA THR A 214 -17.79 6.09 8.60
C THR A 214 -16.92 6.69 7.50
N GLY A 215 -17.32 7.84 6.94
CA GLY A 215 -16.65 8.45 5.79
C GLY A 215 -16.90 7.72 4.47
N GLU A 216 -17.83 6.76 4.44
CA GLU A 216 -18.11 5.93 3.27
C GLU A 216 -19.04 6.61 2.28
N ALA A 217 -18.90 6.26 1.00
CA ALA A 217 -19.87 6.65 -0.02
C ALA A 217 -21.17 5.84 0.16
N ILE A 218 -22.26 6.51 0.53
CA ILE A 218 -23.62 5.96 0.58
C ILE A 218 -24.34 6.41 -0.68
N ALA A 219 -25.03 5.49 -1.35
CA ALA A 219 -25.89 5.82 -2.48
C ALA A 219 -26.99 6.82 -2.08
N ILE A 220 -27.11 7.89 -2.87
CA ILE A 220 -28.24 8.81 -2.87
C ILE A 220 -28.86 8.85 -4.28
N LYS A 221 -30.14 9.19 -4.34
CA LYS A 221 -30.80 9.37 -5.64
C LYS A 221 -30.17 10.55 -6.36
N MET A 222 -29.71 10.32 -7.59
CA MET A 222 -29.24 11.40 -8.47
C MET A 222 -30.35 12.43 -8.68
N GLU A 223 -29.99 13.71 -8.62
CA GLU A 223 -30.92 14.78 -9.00
C GLU A 223 -31.38 14.61 -10.47
N GLN A 224 -32.69 14.74 -10.71
CA GLN A 224 -33.23 14.69 -12.06
C GLN A 224 -32.79 15.95 -12.83
N GLY A 225 -31.99 15.77 -13.90
CA GLY A 225 -31.65 16.89 -14.79
C GLY A 225 -30.33 16.78 -15.57
N PHE A 226 -29.46 15.80 -15.30
CA PHE A 226 -28.20 15.67 -16.05
C PHE A 226 -28.45 15.07 -17.45
N ASN A 227 -28.26 15.89 -18.49
CA ASN A 227 -28.39 15.46 -19.89
C ASN A 227 -27.02 15.07 -20.45
N PHE A 228 -26.79 13.75 -20.57
CA PHE A 228 -25.53 13.20 -21.10
C PHE A 228 -25.21 13.68 -22.52
N ASN A 229 -26.22 13.85 -23.38
CA ASN A 229 -26.00 14.28 -24.76
C ASN A 229 -25.51 15.73 -24.81
N GLN A 230 -26.09 16.59 -23.98
CA GLN A 230 -25.67 18.00 -23.89
C GLN A 230 -24.24 18.13 -23.33
N ALA A 231 -23.90 17.38 -22.27
CA ALA A 231 -22.55 17.38 -21.71
C ALA A 231 -21.51 16.82 -22.69
N GLN A 232 -21.90 15.85 -23.52
CA GLN A 232 -21.06 15.30 -24.57
C GLN A 232 -20.84 16.31 -25.71
N GLU A 233 -21.88 17.01 -26.16
CA GLU A 233 -21.76 18.08 -27.17
C GLU A 233 -20.89 19.25 -26.68
N GLU A 234 -20.99 19.62 -25.41
CA GLU A 234 -20.12 20.63 -24.76
C GLU A 234 -18.66 20.15 -24.68
N ALA A 235 -18.42 18.87 -24.37
CA ALA A 235 -17.07 18.29 -24.38
C ALA A 235 -16.47 18.21 -25.78
N GLU A 236 -17.26 17.79 -26.78
CA GLU A 236 -16.85 17.67 -28.19
C GLU A 236 -16.58 19.03 -28.83
N SER A 237 -17.33 20.07 -28.44
CA SER A 237 -17.11 21.46 -28.91
C SER A 237 -15.90 22.15 -28.27
N SER A 238 -15.39 21.64 -27.14
CA SER A 238 -14.21 22.20 -26.44
C SER A 238 -12.85 21.89 -27.10
N PHE A 239 -12.81 21.08 -28.18
CA PHE A 239 -11.60 20.74 -28.97
C PHE A 239 -10.34 20.35 -28.16
N ALA A 240 -10.49 19.80 -26.95
CA ALA A 240 -9.37 19.28 -26.15
C ALA A 240 -9.09 17.80 -26.49
N ALA A 241 -8.69 17.53 -27.74
CA ALA A 241 -8.47 16.17 -28.23
C ALA A 241 -7.27 15.45 -27.59
N CYS A 242 -6.38 16.14 -26.87
CA CYS A 242 -5.24 15.57 -26.13
C CYS A 242 -4.76 16.56 -25.06
N GLY A 243 -5.46 16.63 -23.93
CA GLY A 243 -5.05 17.42 -22.75
C GLY A 243 -5.33 18.93 -22.85
N GLY A 244 -5.62 19.54 -21.71
CA GLY A 244 -5.87 20.99 -21.57
C GLY A 244 -7.34 21.40 -21.37
N GLY A 245 -8.29 20.48 -21.40
CA GLY A 245 -9.68 20.76 -21.02
C GLY A 245 -9.82 20.97 -19.51
N GLU A 246 -10.65 21.94 -19.10
CA GLU A 246 -10.96 22.16 -17.69
C GLU A 246 -11.81 20.97 -17.18
N ARG A 247 -11.24 20.21 -16.23
CA ARG A 247 -11.88 18.99 -15.71
C ARG A 247 -13.14 19.37 -14.93
N HIS A 248 -14.26 18.73 -15.25
CA HIS A 248 -15.51 19.00 -14.56
C HIS A 248 -15.39 18.65 -13.06
N PRO A 249 -15.72 19.54 -12.11
CA PRO A 249 -15.53 19.30 -10.66
C PRO A 249 -16.23 18.05 -10.12
N LYS A 250 -17.35 17.63 -10.73
CA LYS A 250 -18.02 16.36 -10.38
C LYS A 250 -17.18 15.10 -10.68
N ALA A 251 -16.21 15.17 -11.59
CA ALA A 251 -15.32 14.04 -11.90
C ALA A 251 -14.34 13.70 -10.77
N ASP A 252 -14.20 14.58 -9.77
CA ASP A 252 -13.40 14.33 -8.57
C ASP A 252 -14.20 13.59 -7.47
N GLN A 253 -15.49 13.31 -7.70
CA GLN A 253 -16.36 12.61 -6.74
C GLN A 253 -16.31 11.09 -6.91
N VAL A 254 -16.63 10.38 -5.82
CA VAL A 254 -16.85 8.92 -5.83
C VAL A 254 -18.30 8.67 -6.23
N TYR A 255 -18.52 7.78 -7.19
CA TYR A 255 -19.86 7.29 -7.53
C TYR A 255 -19.97 5.82 -7.14
N LEU A 256 -21.20 5.33 -7.00
CA LEU A 256 -21.47 3.89 -6.87
C LEU A 256 -22.09 3.39 -8.17
N ILE A 257 -21.67 2.22 -8.63
CA ILE A 257 -22.30 1.51 -9.74
C ILE A 257 -22.96 0.24 -9.23
N GLU A 258 -24.11 -0.06 -9.80
CA GLU A 258 -24.90 -1.26 -9.56
C GLU A 258 -25.12 -2.01 -10.87
N GLU A 259 -24.95 -3.33 -10.85
CA GLU A 259 -25.18 -4.20 -12.01
C GLU A 259 -26.61 -4.75 -11.96
N ALA A 260 -27.31 -4.78 -13.09
CA ALA A 260 -28.73 -5.12 -13.14
C ALA A 260 -29.07 -6.54 -12.61
N GLY A 261 -28.16 -7.50 -12.78
CA GLY A 261 -28.28 -8.87 -12.24
C GLY A 261 -27.90 -9.03 -10.76
N ARG A 262 -27.43 -7.96 -10.09
CA ARG A 262 -26.98 -7.98 -8.69
C ARG A 262 -27.51 -6.78 -7.90
N PRO A 263 -28.84 -6.67 -7.73
CA PRO A 263 -29.45 -5.57 -6.98
C PRO A 263 -28.97 -5.56 -5.51
N GLY A 264 -28.61 -4.37 -5.02
CA GLY A 264 -28.08 -4.11 -3.68
C GLY A 264 -26.54 -4.18 -3.56
N GLN A 265 -25.83 -4.64 -4.59
CA GLN A 265 -24.35 -4.73 -4.57
C GLN A 265 -23.71 -3.50 -5.20
N LEU A 266 -23.54 -2.45 -4.39
CA LEU A 266 -22.97 -1.17 -4.82
C LEU A 266 -21.44 -1.22 -4.85
N MET A 267 -20.85 -0.78 -5.96
CA MET A 267 -19.39 -0.77 -6.15
C MET A 267 -18.89 0.65 -6.40
N PRO A 268 -17.85 1.13 -5.68
CA PRO A 268 -17.31 2.45 -5.92
C PRO A 268 -16.59 2.52 -7.27
N ILE A 269 -16.83 3.62 -7.98
CA ILE A 269 -16.14 4.05 -9.17
C ILE A 269 -15.59 5.46 -8.93
N MET A 270 -14.34 5.68 -9.30
CA MET A 270 -13.66 6.97 -9.18
C MET A 270 -12.77 7.18 -10.40
N GLU A 271 -12.62 8.40 -10.86
CA GLU A 271 -11.83 8.70 -12.06
C GLU A 271 -10.71 9.69 -11.73
N ASP A 272 -9.55 9.56 -12.38
CA ASP A 272 -8.51 10.59 -12.42
C ASP A 272 -7.98 10.81 -13.84
N GLU A 273 -6.95 11.66 -13.97
CA GLU A 273 -6.29 11.98 -15.25
C GLU A 273 -5.65 10.77 -15.97
N HIS A 274 -5.59 9.62 -15.31
CA HIS A 274 -5.04 8.36 -15.80
C HIS A 274 -6.12 7.30 -16.04
N GLY A 275 -7.39 7.60 -15.75
CA GLY A 275 -8.55 6.78 -16.09
C GLY A 275 -9.47 6.47 -14.90
N THR A 276 -10.44 5.60 -15.16
CA THR A 276 -11.51 5.24 -14.22
C THR A 276 -11.16 3.96 -13.44
N TYR A 277 -11.12 4.05 -12.11
CA TYR A 277 -10.89 2.95 -11.18
C TYR A 277 -12.21 2.41 -10.69
N ILE A 278 -12.39 1.09 -10.82
CA ILE A 278 -13.59 0.39 -10.39
C ILE A 278 -13.16 -0.68 -9.37
N MET A 279 -13.98 -0.87 -8.34
CA MET A 279 -14.06 -2.06 -7.48
C MET A 279 -13.17 -2.13 -6.23
N ASN A 280 -13.70 -2.85 -5.24
CA ASN A 280 -13.18 -2.99 -3.89
C ASN A 280 -12.57 -4.37 -3.63
N SER A 281 -11.30 -4.56 -3.98
CA SER A 281 -10.55 -5.78 -3.67
C SER A 281 -10.19 -5.89 -2.19
N LYS A 282 -10.05 -7.13 -1.71
CA LYS A 282 -9.42 -7.45 -0.43
C LYS A 282 -7.93 -7.06 -0.43
N ASP A 283 -7.37 -6.88 0.76
CA ASP A 283 -5.94 -6.66 0.96
C ASP A 283 -5.17 -7.99 0.97
N LEU A 284 -3.94 -8.00 0.44
CA LEU A 284 -3.00 -9.11 0.54
C LEU A 284 -2.47 -9.22 1.97
N ARG A 285 -2.42 -10.45 2.49
CA ARG A 285 -1.65 -10.82 3.68
C ARG A 285 -1.03 -12.18 3.46
N ALA A 286 0.29 -12.25 3.52
CA ALA A 286 1.06 -13.47 3.27
C ALA A 286 2.03 -13.78 4.41
N ILE A 287 1.73 -13.34 5.63
CA ILE A 287 2.67 -13.45 6.76
C ILE A 287 2.96 -14.91 7.12
N GLU A 288 1.95 -15.78 7.00
CA GLU A 288 2.07 -17.23 7.14
C GLU A 288 2.98 -17.89 6.09
N HIS A 289 3.27 -17.20 4.99
CA HIS A 289 4.09 -17.71 3.89
C HIS A 289 5.53 -17.17 3.90
N VAL A 290 5.90 -16.32 4.86
CA VAL A 290 7.26 -15.72 4.95
C VAL A 290 8.34 -16.80 4.99
N GLN A 291 8.15 -17.85 5.79
CA GLN A 291 9.11 -18.95 5.87
C GLN A 291 9.28 -19.64 4.51
N ARG A 292 8.18 -19.97 3.83
CA ARG A 292 8.22 -20.62 2.52
C ARG A 292 8.90 -19.75 1.47
N LEU A 293 8.62 -18.44 1.46
CA LEU A 293 9.26 -17.48 0.54
C LEU A 293 10.78 -17.36 0.80
N ALA A 294 11.19 -17.40 2.07
CA ALA A 294 12.61 -17.42 2.44
C ALA A 294 13.30 -18.74 2.01
N GLU A 295 12.63 -19.88 2.18
CA GLU A 295 13.11 -21.19 1.72
C GLU A 295 13.25 -21.27 0.19
N ILE A 296 12.32 -20.65 -0.55
CA ILE A 296 12.43 -20.51 -2.01
C ILE A 296 13.69 -19.70 -2.37
N GLY A 297 14.11 -18.75 -1.55
CA GLY A 297 15.21 -17.84 -1.85
C GLY A 297 14.75 -16.60 -2.61
N VAL A 298 13.56 -16.09 -2.25
CA VAL A 298 13.13 -14.74 -2.63
C VAL A 298 14.05 -13.72 -1.94
N ASP A 299 14.53 -12.72 -2.68
CA ASP A 299 15.54 -11.77 -2.19
C ASP A 299 14.92 -10.59 -1.42
N SER A 300 13.67 -10.23 -1.73
CA SER A 300 12.97 -9.10 -1.11
C SER A 300 11.48 -9.38 -0.91
N LEU A 301 10.98 -9.08 0.30
CA LEU A 301 9.56 -9.08 0.63
C LEU A 301 9.06 -7.64 0.68
N LYS A 302 8.01 -7.36 -0.10
CA LYS A 302 7.49 -6.01 -0.28
C LYS A 302 6.13 -5.80 0.34
N ILE A 303 5.99 -4.68 1.04
CA ILE A 303 4.72 -4.21 1.57
C ILE A 303 4.21 -3.07 0.70
N GLU A 304 2.94 -3.12 0.31
CA GLU A 304 2.21 -1.98 -0.26
C GLU A 304 1.53 -1.20 0.87
N GLY A 305 1.55 0.12 0.79
CA GLY A 305 0.81 0.98 1.72
C GLY A 305 1.20 2.44 1.64
N ARG A 306 1.55 2.99 0.47
CA ARG A 306 2.13 4.36 0.39
C ARG A 306 1.21 5.44 0.98
N THR A 307 -0.09 5.25 0.83
CA THR A 307 -1.12 6.16 1.36
C THR A 307 -1.57 5.82 2.78
N LYS A 308 -1.07 4.73 3.36
CA LYS A 308 -1.48 4.25 4.69
C LYS A 308 -0.83 5.10 5.79
N SER A 309 -1.36 4.99 7.01
CA SER A 309 -0.94 5.77 8.17
C SER A 309 0.48 5.42 8.65
N LEU A 310 1.07 6.29 9.48
CA LEU A 310 2.34 5.99 10.18
C LEU A 310 2.24 4.69 10.99
N TYR A 311 1.13 4.52 11.71
CA TYR A 311 0.80 3.31 12.46
C TYR A 311 0.83 2.05 11.59
N TYR A 312 0.23 2.09 10.40
CA TYR A 312 0.27 0.96 9.47
C TYR A 312 1.70 0.59 9.08
N VAL A 313 2.52 1.59 8.72
CA VAL A 313 3.92 1.38 8.33
C VAL A 313 4.74 0.77 9.48
N ALA A 314 4.63 1.34 10.68
CA ALA A 314 5.34 0.84 11.87
C ALA A 314 4.96 -0.60 12.23
N ARG A 315 3.64 -0.89 12.28
CA ARG A 315 3.14 -2.21 12.64
C ARG A 315 3.50 -3.27 11.62
N THR A 316 3.31 -2.98 10.34
CA THR A 316 3.64 -3.94 9.27
C THR A 316 5.14 -4.21 9.22
N ALA A 317 6.00 -3.19 9.40
CA ALA A 317 7.45 -3.39 9.51
C ALA A 317 7.82 -4.34 10.66
N GLN A 318 7.33 -4.04 11.87
CA GLN A 318 7.66 -4.79 13.09
C GLN A 318 7.21 -6.26 12.98
N ILE A 319 5.98 -6.49 12.53
CA ILE A 319 5.37 -7.82 12.46
C ILE A 319 6.04 -8.68 11.37
N TYR A 320 6.31 -8.12 10.18
CA TYR A 320 7.01 -8.88 9.13
C TYR A 320 8.50 -9.09 9.44
N ARG A 321 9.16 -8.14 10.11
CA ARG A 321 10.54 -8.33 10.60
C ARG A 321 10.61 -9.52 11.56
N GLN A 322 9.71 -9.57 12.54
CA GLN A 322 9.63 -10.70 13.47
C GLN A 322 9.42 -12.04 12.73
N ALA A 323 8.50 -12.07 11.76
CA ALA A 323 8.26 -13.28 10.96
C ALA A 323 9.50 -13.72 10.15
N ILE A 324 10.24 -12.77 9.58
CA ILE A 324 11.51 -13.04 8.86
C ILE A 324 12.55 -13.60 9.83
N ASP A 325 12.74 -12.94 10.97
CA ASP A 325 13.76 -13.33 11.97
C ASP A 325 13.45 -14.70 12.59
N ASP A 326 12.16 -15.01 12.80
CA ASP A 326 11.69 -16.32 13.24
C ASP A 326 11.99 -17.40 12.19
N ALA A 327 11.64 -17.15 10.93
CA ALA A 327 11.89 -18.09 9.83
C ALA A 327 13.39 -18.38 9.66
N VAL A 328 14.22 -17.34 9.65
CA VAL A 328 15.68 -17.46 9.48
C VAL A 328 16.32 -18.21 10.66
N ALA A 329 15.82 -18.01 11.87
CA ALA A 329 16.28 -18.72 13.06
C ALA A 329 15.70 -20.15 13.19
N GLY A 330 14.84 -20.59 12.26
CA GLY A 330 14.18 -21.90 12.31
C GLY A 330 13.15 -22.04 13.43
N ARG A 331 12.62 -20.92 13.94
CA ARG A 331 11.52 -20.92 14.91
C ARG A 331 10.20 -21.19 14.19
N GLN A 332 9.27 -21.86 14.87
CA GLN A 332 7.92 -22.09 14.33
C GLN A 332 7.18 -20.75 14.17
N PHE A 333 6.35 -20.66 13.14
CA PHE A 333 5.51 -19.50 12.89
C PHE A 333 4.62 -19.19 14.10
N ASN A 334 4.64 -17.94 14.56
CA ASN A 334 3.79 -17.46 15.64
C ASN A 334 2.42 -17.01 15.10
N PRO A 335 1.31 -17.73 15.38
CA PRO A 335 0.00 -17.39 14.84
C PRO A 335 -0.55 -16.03 15.32
N LEU A 336 -0.05 -15.50 16.45
CA LEU A 336 -0.48 -14.19 16.96
C LEU A 336 -0.17 -13.04 15.98
N LEU A 337 0.84 -13.19 15.14
CA LEU A 337 1.20 -12.19 14.12
C LEU A 337 0.06 -11.97 13.10
N ILE A 338 -0.77 -12.98 12.87
CA ILE A 338 -1.96 -12.85 12.02
C ILE A 338 -2.97 -11.89 12.68
N THR A 339 -3.30 -12.15 13.94
CA THR A 339 -4.26 -11.34 14.71
C THR A 339 -3.77 -9.90 14.88
N GLU A 340 -2.46 -9.70 15.04
CA GLU A 340 -1.87 -8.37 15.11
C GLU A 340 -2.03 -7.57 13.81
N LEU A 341 -2.00 -8.22 12.64
CA LEU A 341 -2.26 -7.57 11.34
C LEU A 341 -3.76 -7.32 11.10
N GLU A 342 -4.65 -8.16 11.63
CA GLU A 342 -6.11 -7.97 11.60
C GLU A 342 -6.54 -6.71 12.36
N GLY A 343 -5.75 -6.26 13.33
CA GLY A 343 -5.94 -4.98 14.01
C GLY A 343 -5.70 -3.73 13.13
N LEU A 344 -5.14 -3.87 11.94
CA LEU A 344 -4.94 -2.76 11.00
C LEU A 344 -6.18 -2.53 10.14
N ALA A 345 -6.45 -1.27 9.78
CA ALA A 345 -7.52 -0.93 8.84
C ALA A 345 -7.30 -1.60 7.48
N ASN A 346 -8.13 -2.62 7.18
CA ASN A 346 -8.04 -3.45 6.00
C ASN A 346 -9.44 -3.79 5.46
N ARG A 347 -9.56 -4.09 4.16
CA ARG A 347 -10.85 -4.40 3.50
C ARG A 347 -11.19 -5.90 3.48
N GLY A 348 -10.73 -6.61 4.51
CA GLY A 348 -10.64 -8.06 4.55
C GLY A 348 -9.32 -8.53 3.93
N TYR A 349 -8.72 -9.58 4.52
CA TYR A 349 -7.48 -10.16 4.01
C TYR A 349 -7.70 -11.40 3.16
N THR A 350 -6.75 -11.63 2.24
CA THR A 350 -6.62 -12.87 1.49
C THR A 350 -5.14 -13.15 1.23
N SER A 351 -4.76 -14.42 1.08
CA SER A 351 -3.43 -14.81 0.59
C SER A 351 -3.23 -14.45 -0.89
N GLY A 352 -4.28 -13.96 -1.57
CA GLY A 352 -4.21 -13.62 -2.98
C GLY A 352 -3.82 -14.84 -3.80
N PHE A 353 -3.05 -14.65 -4.86
CA PHE A 353 -2.70 -15.76 -5.76
C PHE A 353 -1.60 -16.67 -5.21
N LEU A 354 -0.98 -16.34 -4.07
CA LEU A 354 0.08 -17.16 -3.45
C LEU A 354 -0.43 -18.57 -3.12
N GLU A 355 -1.69 -18.69 -2.72
CA GLU A 355 -2.42 -19.95 -2.65
C GLU A 355 -3.57 -19.95 -3.66
N ARG A 356 -3.73 -21.04 -4.43
CA ARG A 356 -4.86 -21.19 -5.33
C ARG A 356 -6.13 -21.55 -4.55
N ARG A 357 -7.07 -20.61 -4.49
CA ARG A 357 -8.39 -20.73 -3.89
C ARG A 357 -9.49 -20.38 -4.92
N PRO A 358 -10.75 -20.78 -4.69
CA PRO A 358 -11.85 -20.35 -5.54
C PRO A 358 -11.95 -18.81 -5.60
N SER A 359 -12.36 -18.26 -6.74
CA SER A 359 -12.37 -16.80 -7.00
C SER A 359 -13.17 -15.96 -5.99
N GLN A 360 -14.08 -16.59 -5.24
CA GLN A 360 -14.89 -15.97 -4.19
C GLN A 360 -14.08 -15.59 -2.93
N ASP A 361 -12.91 -16.18 -2.71
CA ASP A 361 -12.13 -15.89 -1.50
C ASP A 361 -11.31 -14.61 -1.62
N TYR A 362 -11.09 -14.11 -2.84
CA TYR A 362 -10.22 -12.96 -3.16
C TYR A 362 -10.92 -11.59 -3.11
N GLN A 363 -12.23 -11.56 -2.91
CA GLN A 363 -13.04 -10.35 -3.05
C GLN A 363 -13.98 -10.23 -1.85
N ASN A 364 -14.24 -9.01 -1.39
CA ASN A 364 -15.18 -8.77 -0.31
C ASN A 364 -16.59 -8.61 -0.90
N TYR A 365 -17.42 -9.63 -0.73
CA TYR A 365 -18.80 -9.67 -1.24
C TYR A 365 -19.84 -9.16 -0.24
N GLU A 366 -19.43 -8.90 1.00
CA GLU A 366 -20.34 -8.66 2.13
C GLU A 366 -20.23 -7.23 2.68
N THR A 367 -19.06 -6.58 2.62
CA THR A 367 -18.85 -5.23 3.17
C THR A 367 -17.91 -4.37 2.29
N GLY A 368 -18.23 -3.08 2.17
CA GLY A 368 -17.51 -2.12 1.32
C GLY A 368 -16.33 -1.40 2.00
N HIS A 369 -16.13 -1.60 3.29
CA HIS A 369 -15.24 -0.78 4.13
C HIS A 369 -14.27 -1.59 4.96
N SER A 370 -13.32 -0.89 5.58
CA SER A 370 -12.34 -1.52 6.45
C SER A 370 -12.94 -1.83 7.82
N LEU A 371 -12.86 -3.08 8.27
CA LEU A 371 -13.29 -3.46 9.62
C LEU A 371 -12.19 -3.07 10.62
N VAL A 372 -12.58 -2.48 11.75
CA VAL A 372 -11.67 -2.19 12.86
C VAL A 372 -11.48 -3.48 13.67
N GLY A 373 -10.28 -4.06 13.63
CA GLY A 373 -9.94 -5.28 14.37
C GLY A 373 -9.72 -5.06 15.88
N HIS A 374 -9.15 -6.06 16.55
CA HIS A 374 -8.92 -6.15 18.02
C HIS A 374 -8.07 -5.02 18.65
N SER A 375 -7.54 -4.08 17.86
CA SER A 375 -6.76 -2.93 18.33
C SER A 375 -7.14 -1.68 17.54
N HIS A 376 -7.27 -0.55 18.21
CA HIS A 376 -7.59 0.73 17.61
C HIS A 376 -6.44 1.71 17.84
N TYR A 377 -5.85 2.27 16.78
CA TYR A 377 -4.78 3.27 16.91
C TYR A 377 -5.31 4.54 17.58
N VAL A 378 -4.70 5.02 18.67
CA VAL A 378 -5.25 6.13 19.47
C VAL A 378 -4.34 7.34 19.63
N GLY A 379 -3.02 7.23 19.47
CA GLY A 379 -2.15 8.39 19.60
C GLY A 379 -0.66 8.15 19.34
N ASP A 380 0.08 9.25 19.19
CA ASP A 380 1.54 9.30 19.07
C ASP A 380 2.14 9.86 20.38
N VAL A 381 3.17 9.23 20.94
CA VAL A 381 3.97 9.80 22.06
C VAL A 381 5.02 10.77 21.48
N LEU A 382 4.91 12.06 21.79
CA LEU A 382 5.87 13.07 21.34
C LEU A 382 7.12 13.14 22.20
N ASN A 383 6.91 13.07 23.51
CA ASN A 383 7.96 13.16 24.51
C ASN A 383 7.51 12.39 25.74
N ALA A 384 8.43 11.66 26.38
CA ALA A 384 8.20 11.00 27.66
C ALA A 384 9.31 11.40 28.63
N ALA A 385 8.96 12.08 29.72
CA ALA A 385 9.91 12.55 30.72
C ALA A 385 9.23 12.58 32.10
N ASP A 386 10.02 12.39 33.16
CA ASP A 386 9.54 12.46 34.55
C ASP A 386 8.34 11.53 34.84
N GLY A 387 8.27 10.38 34.13
CA GLY A 387 7.18 9.41 34.25
C GLY A 387 5.90 9.77 33.52
N TRP A 388 5.87 10.85 32.74
CA TRP A 388 4.73 11.28 31.94
C TRP A 388 5.07 11.41 30.46
N ALA A 389 4.21 10.88 29.60
CA ALA A 389 4.28 11.06 28.16
C ALA A 389 3.26 12.09 27.68
N GLU A 390 3.71 13.05 26.87
CA GLU A 390 2.84 13.87 26.03
C GLU A 390 2.40 13.06 24.81
N VAL A 391 1.08 12.97 24.62
CA VAL A 391 0.43 12.18 23.59
C VAL A 391 -0.41 13.07 22.69
N VAL A 392 -0.15 13.02 21.39
CA VAL A 392 -1.04 13.58 20.36
C VAL A 392 -2.16 12.58 20.15
N VAL A 393 -3.37 12.96 20.55
CA VAL A 393 -4.55 12.11 20.43
C VAL A 393 -4.97 12.06 18.96
N LYS A 394 -5.15 10.84 18.44
CA LYS A 394 -5.69 10.60 17.10
C LYS A 394 -7.13 10.13 17.16
N ASN A 395 -7.41 9.13 17.99
CA ASN A 395 -8.74 8.57 18.18
C ASN A 395 -9.09 8.45 19.67
N LYS A 396 -10.35 8.16 19.95
CA LYS A 396 -10.87 8.08 21.32
C LYS A 396 -10.23 6.97 22.15
N PHE A 397 -9.81 7.31 23.38
CA PHE A 397 -9.46 6.38 24.45
C PHE A 397 -9.79 6.96 25.83
N SER A 398 -9.91 6.10 26.83
CA SER A 398 -10.35 6.46 28.18
C SER A 398 -9.44 5.85 29.24
N VAL A 399 -9.40 6.47 30.42
CA VAL A 399 -8.85 5.84 31.64
C VAL A 399 -9.59 4.52 31.89
N GLY A 400 -8.83 3.47 32.18
CA GLY A 400 -9.28 2.07 32.30
C GLY A 400 -9.08 1.24 31.04
N ASP A 401 -8.81 1.86 29.88
CA ASP A 401 -8.52 1.12 28.65
C ASP A 401 -7.17 0.38 28.75
N GLN A 402 -7.09 -0.81 28.15
CA GLN A 402 -5.83 -1.51 27.90
C GLN A 402 -5.15 -0.88 26.68
N ILE A 403 -4.00 -0.25 26.88
CA ILE A 403 -3.23 0.43 25.85
C ILE A 403 -1.98 -0.40 25.53
N GLN A 404 -1.87 -0.83 24.29
CA GLN A 404 -0.65 -1.37 23.72
C GLN A 404 0.25 -0.21 23.29
N VAL A 405 1.38 -0.09 23.97
CA VAL A 405 2.49 0.80 23.66
C VAL A 405 3.40 0.08 22.67
N ILE A 406 3.54 0.64 21.48
CA ILE A 406 4.31 0.06 20.36
C ILE A 406 5.55 0.90 20.16
N HIS A 407 6.72 0.31 20.39
CA HIS A 407 8.00 0.98 20.33
C HIS A 407 9.05 0.11 19.60
N PRO A 408 10.05 0.71 18.93
CA PRO A 408 11.12 -0.05 18.27
C PRO A 408 11.84 -1.07 19.16
N SER A 409 11.95 -0.81 20.46
CA SER A 409 12.56 -1.75 21.43
C SER A 409 11.64 -2.90 21.88
N GLY A 410 10.37 -2.89 21.49
CA GLY A 410 9.37 -3.89 21.86
C GLY A 410 8.02 -3.30 22.25
N ASN A 411 7.01 -4.16 22.26
CA ASN A 411 5.63 -3.78 22.60
C ASN A 411 5.34 -4.08 24.06
N HIS A 412 4.54 -3.24 24.71
CA HIS A 412 4.11 -3.43 26.10
C HIS A 412 2.65 -3.06 26.26
N VAL A 413 1.90 -3.80 27.09
CA VAL A 413 0.50 -3.50 27.37
C VAL A 413 0.40 -2.91 28.76
N ILE A 414 -0.23 -1.74 28.86
CA ILE A 414 -0.50 -1.05 30.11
C ILE A 414 -2.00 -0.83 30.29
N GLU A 415 -2.46 -0.84 31.53
CA GLU A 415 -3.76 -0.29 31.89
C GLU A 415 -3.61 1.22 32.08
N LEU A 416 -4.37 2.03 31.34
CA LEU A 416 -4.31 3.48 31.49
C LEU A 416 -4.99 3.91 32.80
N LYS A 417 -4.21 4.16 33.84
CA LYS A 417 -4.76 4.52 35.17
C LYS A 417 -5.11 5.99 35.33
N GLU A 418 -4.37 6.86 34.67
CA GLU A 418 -4.50 8.30 34.82
C GLU A 418 -4.23 8.99 33.48
N MET A 419 -4.89 10.13 33.26
CA MET A 419 -4.68 10.96 32.09
C MET A 419 -4.99 12.42 32.46
N GLN A 420 -4.18 13.34 31.95
CA GLN A 420 -4.27 14.77 32.24
C GLN A 420 -4.25 15.57 30.94
N LYS A 421 -4.86 16.76 30.96
CA LYS A 421 -4.64 17.78 29.93
C LYS A 421 -3.24 18.38 30.08
N MET A 422 -2.82 19.18 29.09
CA MET A 422 -1.51 19.84 29.13
C MET A 422 -1.36 20.87 30.27
N ASP A 423 -2.46 21.38 30.81
CA ASP A 423 -2.49 22.28 31.98
C ASP A 423 -2.47 21.53 33.33
N GLY A 424 -2.46 20.19 33.32
CA GLY A 424 -2.46 19.34 34.51
C GLY A 424 -3.83 18.95 35.04
N GLU A 425 -4.93 19.42 34.43
CA GLU A 425 -6.28 19.00 34.82
C GLU A 425 -6.52 17.52 34.47
N ALA A 426 -7.00 16.73 35.42
CA ALA A 426 -7.33 15.32 35.18
C ALA A 426 -8.49 15.19 34.17
N ILE A 427 -8.37 14.26 33.23
CA ILE A 427 -9.38 13.99 32.21
C ILE A 427 -9.58 12.47 32.05
N GLY A 428 -10.84 12.03 32.10
CA GLY A 428 -11.17 10.60 32.00
C GLY A 428 -11.21 10.05 30.57
N VAL A 429 -11.45 10.92 29.58
CA VAL A 429 -11.66 10.53 28.18
C VAL A 429 -10.99 11.52 27.24
N ALA A 430 -10.14 11.01 26.35
CA ALA A 430 -9.61 11.76 25.22
C ALA A 430 -10.51 11.49 24.01
N PRO A 431 -11.30 12.46 23.51
CA PRO A 431 -12.32 12.21 22.48
C PRO A 431 -11.76 12.02 21.07
N GLY A 432 -10.54 12.46 20.79
CA GLY A 432 -9.91 12.41 19.46
C GLY A 432 -9.04 13.63 19.16
N SER A 433 -8.48 13.67 17.96
CA SER A 433 -7.73 14.82 17.43
C SER A 433 -8.61 16.10 17.38
N PRO A 434 -8.08 17.31 17.66
CA PRO A 434 -6.67 17.67 17.84
C PRO A 434 -6.19 17.81 19.29
N LEU A 435 -6.64 16.95 20.22
CA LEU A 435 -6.26 17.05 21.63
C LEU A 435 -4.83 16.55 21.91
N HIS A 436 -4.10 17.22 22.81
CA HIS A 436 -2.90 16.69 23.44
C HIS A 436 -3.20 16.36 24.91
N VAL A 437 -2.72 15.21 25.37
CA VAL A 437 -2.90 14.75 26.75
C VAL A 437 -1.57 14.26 27.31
N ARG A 438 -1.48 14.16 28.64
CA ARG A 438 -0.38 13.52 29.34
C ARG A 438 -0.86 12.22 29.97
N ILE A 439 -0.09 11.14 29.82
CA ILE A 439 -0.36 9.84 30.47
C ILE A 439 0.88 9.34 31.22
N PRO A 440 0.74 8.54 32.30
CA PRO A 440 1.88 7.91 32.94
C PRO A 440 2.56 6.92 32.01
N LEU A 441 3.81 7.20 31.63
CA LEU A 441 4.59 6.33 30.76
C LEU A 441 6.09 6.62 30.94
N PRO A 442 6.94 5.59 31.11
CA PRO A 442 8.38 5.78 31.25
C PRO A 442 9.05 6.43 30.02
N GLU A 443 10.16 7.14 30.25
CA GLU A 443 10.94 7.85 29.23
C GLU A 443 11.42 6.95 28.08
N GLN A 444 11.63 5.66 28.34
CA GLN A 444 12.05 4.68 27.32
C GLN A 444 11.05 4.50 26.16
N TYR A 445 9.82 4.97 26.30
CA TYR A 445 8.77 4.90 25.28
C TYR A 445 8.59 6.22 24.52
N ASN A 446 9.58 7.09 24.54
CA ASN A 446 9.58 8.28 23.70
C ASN A 446 9.43 7.91 22.20
N GLY A 447 8.55 8.58 21.48
CA GLY A 447 8.26 8.25 20.07
C GLY A 447 7.40 6.98 19.87
N ALA A 448 6.87 6.37 20.93
CA ALA A 448 5.99 5.20 20.80
C ALA A 448 4.64 5.55 20.17
N LEU A 449 4.01 4.54 19.56
CA LEU A 449 2.64 4.60 19.06
C LEU A 449 1.72 3.90 20.05
N LEU A 450 0.51 4.43 20.25
CA LEU A 450 -0.46 3.87 21.18
C LEU A 450 -1.64 3.27 20.42
N ALA A 451 -2.00 2.04 20.77
CA ALA A 451 -3.21 1.38 20.30
C ALA A 451 -4.05 0.88 21.49
N ARG A 452 -5.34 1.20 21.51
CA ARG A 452 -6.28 0.64 22.48
C ARG A 452 -6.66 -0.77 22.07
N LEU A 453 -6.52 -1.74 22.96
CA LEU A 453 -7.01 -3.10 22.76
C LEU A 453 -8.53 -3.13 22.97
N ILE A 454 -9.25 -3.69 22.00
CA ILE A 454 -10.69 -3.91 22.08
C ILE A 454 -10.90 -5.34 22.58
N PRO A 455 -11.51 -5.55 23.76
CA PRO A 455 -11.85 -6.89 24.22
C PRO A 455 -12.67 -7.61 23.16
N ALA A 456 -12.32 -8.85 22.82
CA ALA A 456 -13.16 -9.66 21.97
C ALA A 456 -14.56 -9.72 22.59
N ALA A 457 -15.60 -9.43 21.80
CA ALA A 457 -16.96 -9.66 22.26
C ALA A 457 -17.07 -11.13 22.67
N VAL A 458 -17.38 -11.39 23.94
CA VAL A 458 -17.67 -12.73 24.42
C VAL A 458 -18.93 -13.15 23.64
N ALA A 459 -18.75 -14.08 22.70
CA ALA A 459 -19.83 -14.64 21.90
C ALA A 459 -20.80 -15.46 22.76
#